data_AF-A0A1J5LVV5-F1
#
_entry.id   AF-A0A1J5LVV5-F1
#
_cell.length_a   1.000
_cell.length_b   1.000
_cell.length_c   1.000
_cell.angle_alpha   90.00
_cell.angle_beta   90.00
_cell.angle_gamma   90.00
#
_symmetry.space_group_name_H-M   'P 1'
#
loop_
_entity.id
_entity.type
_entity.pdbx_description
1 polymer ?
#
loop_
_entity_poly.entity_id
_entity_poly.type
_entity_poly.pdbx_seq_one_letter_code
_entity_poly.pdbx_strand_id
1 'polypeptide(L)'
;MLRLAFLFSLQLMLCFSLLPGLALAQEAEVGATVDRSATGGAQTLDDILARQQQQKLDERFRQDNTGNPDAAAGMSEQLGTLGGVSDPELWRQLRYDTAQVTVSSGGDVGKVLVQDGGMRWLKFRAGPLRHYGSWLLLGTIGALVVFFVLRGRIKIDGEKTGRTVTRFKRVERFGHWLLAGSFIILGITGILSLFGRLVIAPYLGKVPNAVLLDLSKWLHNVVAWGFIVGLVMIFVMWAVHNIPNRTDLTWLRQFGGIIGSAHPPAKKFNAGQKLIFWSVVVFGTSISLSGVSLLFPYELPLFAKTFGFLNATGLSELLGLGQLPVALAPQEEMQLAQAWHAILAFVLMAIIIAHIYIGSVGMEGAYDAMGSGEVDEAWAKQHHSIWLEEMQGQQAQSGKDKGTVSPAE
;
A
#
# COMPACT_ATOMS: atom_id res chain seq x y z
N MET A 1 32.95 80.64 17.57
CA MET A 1 32.79 80.36 16.13
C MET A 1 33.87 79.45 15.57
N LEU A 2 35.16 79.60 15.94
CA LEU A 2 36.25 78.71 15.48
C LEU A 2 36.05 77.21 15.77
N ARG A 3 35.55 76.83 16.96
CA ARG A 3 35.28 75.42 17.31
C ARG A 3 34.18 74.77 16.49
N LEU A 4 33.18 75.55 16.08
CA LEU A 4 32.07 75.06 15.26
C LEU A 4 32.54 74.84 13.81
N ALA A 5 33.37 75.74 13.29
CA ALA A 5 33.99 75.59 11.97
C ALA A 5 34.94 74.38 11.92
N PHE A 6 35.72 74.14 12.98
CA PHE A 6 36.62 72.99 13.06
C PHE A 6 35.88 71.65 13.12
N LEU A 7 34.81 71.56 13.91
CA LEU A 7 33.97 70.36 13.96
C LEU A 7 33.26 70.12 12.62
N PHE A 8 32.79 71.18 11.96
CA PHE A 8 32.17 71.06 10.65
C PHE A 8 33.17 70.61 9.57
N SER A 9 34.40 71.13 9.58
CA SER A 9 35.45 70.69 8.64
C SER A 9 35.91 69.26 8.91
N LEU A 10 36.00 68.85 10.18
CA LEU A 10 36.38 67.49 10.56
C LEU A 10 35.29 66.48 10.15
N GLN A 11 34.02 66.85 10.31
CA GLN A 11 32.88 66.03 9.91
C GLN A 11 32.74 65.94 8.39
N LEU A 12 33.06 67.02 7.65
CA LEU A 12 33.11 67.01 6.19
C LEU A 12 34.26 66.12 5.66
N MET A 13 35.45 66.15 6.30
CA MET A 13 36.56 65.27 5.94
C MET A 13 36.25 63.79 6.25
N LEU A 14 35.62 63.50 7.40
CA LEU A 14 35.19 62.14 7.74
C LEU A 14 34.11 61.60 6.79
N CYS A 15 33.18 62.45 6.33
CA CYS A 15 32.20 62.10 5.31
C CYS A 15 32.84 61.85 3.93
N PHE A 16 33.93 62.54 3.58
CA PHE A 16 34.65 62.30 2.32
C PHE A 16 35.56 61.07 2.36
N SER A 17 36.06 60.66 3.53
CA SER A 17 36.82 59.40 3.69
C SER A 17 35.95 58.14 3.71
N LEU A 18 34.63 58.29 3.77
CA LEU A 18 33.63 57.21 3.75
C LEU A 18 32.86 57.13 2.42
N LEU A 19 33.40 57.70 1.34
CA LEU A 19 32.97 57.31 -0.01
C LEU A 19 33.30 55.82 -0.18
N PRO A 20 32.31 54.92 -0.33
CA PRO A 20 32.62 53.59 -0.82
C PRO A 20 33.30 53.83 -2.16
N GLY A 21 34.53 53.34 -2.32
CA GLY A 21 35.17 53.34 -3.63
C GLY A 21 34.13 52.80 -4.61
N LEU A 22 33.82 53.57 -5.65
CA LEU A 22 33.10 53.07 -6.81
C LEU A 22 33.97 51.93 -7.35
N ALA A 23 33.75 50.72 -6.82
CA ALA A 23 34.12 49.51 -7.47
C ALA A 23 33.29 49.54 -8.75
N LEU A 24 33.89 50.06 -9.82
CA LEU A 24 33.43 49.74 -11.16
C LEU A 24 33.41 48.22 -11.18
N ALA A 25 32.20 47.67 -11.19
CA ALA A 25 32.02 46.27 -11.50
C ALA A 25 32.74 46.10 -12.84
N GLN A 26 33.86 45.39 -12.82
CA GLN A 26 34.48 44.94 -14.05
C GLN A 26 33.38 44.15 -14.73
N GLU A 27 32.83 44.68 -15.83
CA GLU A 27 31.91 43.93 -16.68
C GLU A 27 32.67 42.68 -17.06
N ALA A 28 32.38 41.57 -16.36
CA ALA A 28 32.84 40.28 -16.77
C ALA A 28 32.26 40.10 -18.16
N GLU A 29 33.13 39.91 -19.16
CA GLU A 29 32.70 39.59 -20.53
C GLU A 29 31.66 38.47 -20.44
N VAL A 30 30.39 38.84 -20.66
CA VAL A 30 29.28 37.90 -20.77
C VAL A 30 29.49 37.18 -22.10
N GLY A 31 30.32 36.14 -22.09
CA GLY A 31 30.69 35.41 -23.29
C GLY A 31 31.98 34.61 -23.20
N ALA A 32 32.88 34.89 -22.25
CA ALA A 32 34.04 34.05 -22.05
C ALA A 32 33.61 32.73 -21.39
N THR A 33 33.44 31.69 -22.21
CA THR A 33 33.31 30.31 -21.73
C THR A 33 34.57 29.99 -20.94
N VAL A 34 34.47 30.00 -19.61
CA VAL A 34 35.59 29.60 -18.75
C VAL A 34 35.89 28.13 -19.06
N ASP A 35 37.02 27.87 -19.69
CA ASP A 35 37.48 26.49 -19.93
C ASP A 35 37.82 25.87 -18.58
N ARG A 36 36.93 24.99 -18.13
CA ARG A 36 37.06 24.25 -16.88
C ARG A 36 37.44 22.79 -17.13
N SER A 37 37.82 22.42 -18.36
CA SER A 37 38.26 21.05 -18.69
C SER A 37 39.37 20.56 -17.75
N ALA A 38 40.26 21.46 -17.33
CA ALA A 38 41.35 21.19 -16.39
C ALA A 38 40.90 20.80 -14.97
N THR A 39 39.73 21.24 -14.50
CA THR A 39 39.16 20.82 -13.21
C THR A 39 38.17 19.66 -13.37
N GLY A 40 38.29 18.95 -14.50
CA GLY A 40 37.34 17.96 -14.92
C GLY A 40 35.95 18.56 -15.03
N GLY A 41 35.81 19.78 -15.61
CA GLY A 41 34.63 20.61 -15.99
C GLY A 41 33.76 21.20 -14.86
N ALA A 42 32.61 21.80 -15.21
CA ALA A 42 31.60 22.27 -14.25
C ALA A 42 30.18 22.12 -14.78
N GLN A 43 29.19 22.06 -13.87
CA GLN A 43 27.79 22.17 -14.26
C GLN A 43 27.54 23.55 -14.90
N THR A 44 26.90 23.54 -16.05
CA THR A 44 26.44 24.76 -16.70
C THR A 44 25.11 25.22 -16.08
N LEU A 45 24.75 26.49 -16.31
CA LEU A 45 23.43 26.99 -15.95
C LEU A 45 22.32 26.17 -16.64
N ASP A 46 22.53 25.81 -17.90
CA ASP A 46 21.60 25.01 -18.68
C ASP A 46 21.40 23.63 -18.06
N ASP A 47 22.47 22.98 -17.56
CA ASP A 47 22.34 21.70 -16.83
C ASP A 47 21.50 21.84 -15.55
N ILE A 48 21.66 22.97 -14.85
CA ILE A 48 20.89 23.24 -13.63
C ILE A 48 19.41 23.46 -13.97
N LEU A 49 19.12 24.26 -14.99
CA LEU A 49 17.76 24.56 -15.44
C LEU A 49 17.07 23.30 -16.01
N ALA A 50 17.77 22.51 -16.83
CA ALA A 50 17.28 21.24 -17.34
C ALA A 50 16.96 20.26 -16.19
N ARG A 51 17.78 20.21 -15.14
CA ARG A 51 17.52 19.38 -13.95
C ARG A 51 16.30 19.86 -13.17
N GLN A 52 16.15 21.18 -13.01
CA GLN A 52 14.97 21.76 -12.38
C GLN A 52 13.68 21.46 -13.16
N GLN A 53 13.79 21.38 -14.48
CA GLN A 53 12.71 20.97 -15.39
C GLN A 53 12.55 19.43 -15.50
N GLN A 54 13.30 18.65 -14.72
CA GLN A 54 13.29 17.18 -14.75
C GLN A 54 13.60 16.57 -16.13
N GLN A 55 14.38 17.27 -16.94
CA GLN A 55 14.85 16.75 -18.23
C GLN A 55 15.97 15.73 -18.04
N LYS A 56 16.09 14.79 -18.99
CA LYS A 56 17.16 13.81 -19.00
C LYS A 56 18.47 14.48 -19.39
N LEU A 57 19.46 14.42 -18.51
CA LEU A 57 20.78 15.02 -18.68
C LEU A 57 21.85 13.94 -18.86
N ASP A 58 22.88 14.25 -19.64
CA ASP A 58 24.09 13.45 -19.68
C ASP A 58 24.95 13.76 -18.44
N GLU A 59 25.01 12.81 -17.50
CA GLU A 59 25.77 12.99 -16.26
C GLU A 59 27.15 12.32 -16.29
N ARG A 60 27.61 11.76 -17.42
CA ARG A 60 28.91 11.06 -17.53
C ARG A 60 30.06 11.87 -16.97
N PHE A 61 30.10 13.14 -17.37
CA PHE A 61 31.01 14.15 -16.86
C PHE A 61 31.11 14.20 -15.31
N ARG A 62 29.99 14.07 -14.59
CA ARG A 62 29.96 14.05 -13.12
C ARG A 62 30.29 12.67 -12.56
N GLN A 63 29.85 11.62 -13.23
CA GLN A 63 30.09 10.24 -12.85
C GLN A 63 31.59 9.89 -12.92
N ASP A 64 32.28 10.43 -13.93
CA ASP A 64 33.70 10.16 -14.18
C ASP A 64 34.62 11.08 -13.38
N ASN A 65 34.13 12.26 -12.94
CA ASN A 65 34.90 13.20 -12.13
C ASN A 65 34.84 12.84 -10.63
N THR A 66 35.46 11.74 -10.24
CA THR A 66 35.50 11.25 -8.86
C THR A 66 36.81 11.55 -8.12
N GLY A 67 37.72 12.34 -8.71
CA GLY A 67 39.02 12.68 -8.12
C GLY A 67 40.02 11.51 -8.13
N ASN A 68 41.30 11.81 -7.88
CA ASN A 68 42.36 10.81 -7.81
C ASN A 68 43.15 10.95 -6.48
N PRO A 69 42.97 10.02 -5.52
CA PRO A 69 43.71 10.04 -4.26
C PRO A 69 45.23 10.06 -4.41
N ASP A 70 45.74 9.41 -5.46
CA ASP A 70 47.18 9.28 -5.74
C ASP A 70 47.78 10.56 -6.35
N ALA A 71 46.93 11.52 -6.75
CA ALA A 71 47.36 12.80 -7.31
C ALA A 71 47.59 13.88 -6.23
N ALA A 72 47.66 13.50 -4.94
CA ALA A 72 47.91 14.42 -3.85
C ALA A 72 49.27 15.14 -4.03
N ALA A 73 49.27 16.47 -3.84
CA ALA A 73 50.51 17.23 -3.78
C ALA A 73 51.39 16.75 -2.62
N GLY A 74 52.71 16.84 -2.77
CA GLY A 74 53.64 16.42 -1.72
C GLY A 74 53.38 17.17 -0.41
N MET A 75 53.60 16.55 0.75
CA MET A 75 53.32 17.18 2.06
C MET A 75 54.03 18.53 2.27
N SER A 76 55.14 18.77 1.56
CA SER A 76 55.90 20.02 1.56
C SER A 76 55.38 21.08 0.58
N GLU A 77 54.44 20.73 -0.30
CA GLU A 77 53.88 21.62 -1.31
C GLU A 77 52.60 22.31 -0.83
N GLN A 78 52.25 23.42 -1.49
CA GLN A 78 51.04 24.17 -1.17
C GLN A 78 49.80 23.27 -1.34
N LEU A 79 48.96 23.17 -0.30
CA LEU A 79 47.78 22.30 -0.23
C LEU A 79 48.05 20.79 -0.07
N GLY A 80 49.30 20.34 0.09
CA GLY A 80 49.61 18.92 0.28
C GLY A 80 48.97 18.27 1.51
N THR A 81 48.62 19.06 2.54
CA THR A 81 47.88 18.60 3.73
C THR A 81 46.39 18.37 3.50
N LEU A 82 45.84 18.81 2.35
CA LEU A 82 44.41 18.66 2.02
C LEU A 82 44.11 17.38 1.22
N GLY A 83 45.14 16.62 0.82
CA GLY A 83 44.99 15.39 0.05
C GLY A 83 44.71 15.60 -1.45
N GLY A 84 44.53 14.49 -2.18
CA GLY A 84 44.33 14.48 -3.64
C GLY A 84 42.87 14.50 -4.11
N VAL A 85 41.91 14.53 -3.19
CA VAL A 85 40.47 14.49 -3.50
C VAL A 85 39.76 15.61 -2.74
N SER A 86 38.93 16.36 -3.43
CA SER A 86 38.11 17.44 -2.89
C SER A 86 36.76 16.94 -2.35
N ASP A 87 36.11 17.71 -1.45
CA ASP A 87 34.79 17.35 -0.91
C ASP A 87 33.74 17.06 -2.00
N PRO A 88 33.60 17.85 -3.08
CA PRO A 88 32.64 17.54 -4.15
C PRO A 88 32.93 16.22 -4.86
N GLU A 89 34.19 15.85 -5.03
CA GLU A 89 34.60 14.56 -5.62
C GLU A 89 34.23 13.41 -4.70
N LEU A 90 34.49 13.55 -3.39
CA LEU A 90 34.04 12.57 -2.38
C LEU A 90 32.52 12.37 -2.42
N TRP A 91 31.73 13.45 -2.46
CA TRP A 91 30.27 13.33 -2.56
C TRP A 91 29.80 12.71 -3.88
N ARG A 92 30.55 12.88 -4.98
CA ARG A 92 30.28 12.18 -6.24
C ARG A 92 30.64 10.69 -6.14
N GLN A 93 31.77 10.35 -5.52
CA GLN A 93 32.14 8.96 -5.25
C GLN A 93 31.06 8.23 -4.43
N LEU A 94 30.51 8.89 -3.40
CA LEU A 94 29.42 8.35 -2.59
C LEU A 94 28.10 8.24 -3.36
N ARG A 95 27.78 9.19 -4.24
CA ARG A 95 26.55 9.18 -5.04
C ARG A 95 26.56 8.14 -6.15
N TYR A 96 27.71 7.92 -6.79
CA TYR A 96 27.88 7.00 -7.90
C TYR A 96 28.46 5.64 -7.46
N ASP A 97 28.51 5.40 -6.15
CA ASP A 97 28.95 4.13 -5.53
C ASP A 97 30.37 3.69 -5.93
N THR A 98 31.27 4.65 -6.15
CA THR A 98 32.69 4.38 -6.48
C THR A 98 33.63 4.56 -5.28
N ALA A 99 33.11 5.01 -4.13
CA ALA A 99 33.89 5.19 -2.92
C ALA A 99 34.27 3.82 -2.30
N GLN A 100 35.50 3.71 -1.81
CA GLN A 100 35.92 2.53 -1.04
C GLN A 100 35.42 2.65 0.42
N VAL A 101 34.20 2.18 0.67
CA VAL A 101 33.57 2.26 2.00
C VAL A 101 33.84 1.00 2.80
N THR A 102 34.40 1.17 4.01
CA THR A 102 34.48 0.12 5.02
C THR A 102 33.42 0.39 6.09
N VAL A 103 32.62 -0.62 6.42
CA VAL A 103 31.60 -0.53 7.46
C VAL A 103 31.84 -1.54 8.57
N SER A 104 31.65 -1.10 9.82
CA SER A 104 31.83 -1.93 11.01
C SER A 104 30.82 -3.06 11.12
N SER A 105 29.62 -2.90 10.53
CA SER A 105 28.59 -3.94 10.46
C SER A 105 28.94 -5.09 9.52
N GLY A 106 29.94 -4.90 8.62
CA GLY A 106 30.22 -5.82 7.52
C GLY A 106 29.08 -5.86 6.47
N GLY A 107 29.30 -6.66 5.42
CA GLY A 107 28.34 -6.92 4.34
C GLY A 107 28.27 -5.81 3.27
N ASP A 108 27.87 -6.18 2.05
CA ASP A 108 27.82 -5.25 0.92
C ASP A 108 26.68 -4.22 1.03
N VAL A 109 25.56 -4.58 1.66
CA VAL A 109 24.43 -3.66 1.90
C VAL A 109 24.83 -2.45 2.75
N GLY A 110 25.71 -2.65 3.75
CA GLY A 110 26.16 -1.57 4.61
C GLY A 110 27.05 -0.54 3.90
N LYS A 111 27.60 -0.88 2.73
CA LYS A 111 28.47 0.02 1.95
C LYS A 111 27.69 1.07 1.15
N VAL A 112 26.40 0.85 0.91
CA VAL A 112 25.54 1.79 0.16
C VAL A 112 25.15 2.96 1.06
N LEU A 113 25.83 4.11 0.91
CA LEU A 113 25.59 5.30 1.76
C LEU A 113 24.51 6.23 1.21
N VAL A 114 24.31 6.26 -0.10
CA VAL A 114 23.29 7.08 -0.77
C VAL A 114 22.44 6.16 -1.64
N GLN A 115 21.18 5.96 -1.25
CA GLN A 115 20.24 5.12 -2.00
C GLN A 115 19.11 5.98 -2.57
N ASP A 116 18.91 5.91 -3.88
CA ASP A 116 17.85 6.63 -4.59
C ASP A 116 16.58 5.79 -4.81
N GLY A 117 16.68 4.46 -4.72
CA GLY A 117 15.54 3.54 -4.96
C GLY A 117 14.32 3.82 -4.07
N GLY A 118 14.52 4.27 -2.82
CA GLY A 118 13.45 4.69 -1.92
C GLY A 118 12.59 5.85 -2.45
N MET A 119 13.12 6.67 -3.36
CA MET A 119 12.37 7.76 -3.97
C MET A 119 11.26 7.27 -4.89
N ARG A 120 11.45 6.13 -5.57
CA ARG A 120 10.39 5.54 -6.40
C ARG A 120 9.22 5.08 -5.54
N TRP A 121 9.51 4.38 -4.44
CA TRP A 121 8.52 3.98 -3.46
C TRP A 121 7.79 5.19 -2.85
N LEU A 122 8.54 6.24 -2.46
CA LEU A 122 7.97 7.46 -1.90
C LEU A 122 7.04 8.16 -2.90
N LYS A 123 7.46 8.32 -4.15
CA LYS A 123 6.65 8.94 -5.21
C LYS A 123 5.39 8.12 -5.51
N PHE A 124 5.50 6.79 -5.55
CA PHE A 124 4.35 5.89 -5.71
C PHE A 124 3.34 6.05 -4.58
N ARG A 125 3.82 6.00 -3.32
CA ARG A 125 2.98 6.15 -2.13
C ARG A 125 2.35 7.54 -2.05
N ALA A 126 3.13 8.58 -2.37
CA ALA A 126 2.66 9.97 -2.29
C ALA A 126 1.68 10.31 -3.42
N GLY A 127 1.85 9.78 -4.63
CA GLY A 127 0.95 10.07 -5.74
C GLY A 127 -0.01 8.91 -6.02
N PRO A 128 0.35 8.00 -6.95
CA PRO A 128 -0.55 6.97 -7.47
C PRO A 128 -1.34 6.20 -6.42
N LEU A 129 -0.69 5.68 -5.38
CA LEU A 129 -1.36 4.85 -4.38
C LEU A 129 -2.46 5.61 -3.65
N ARG A 130 -2.17 6.84 -3.20
CA ARG A 130 -3.17 7.69 -2.53
C ARG A 130 -4.28 8.10 -3.48
N HIS A 131 -3.96 8.52 -4.70
CA HIS A 131 -4.97 9.00 -5.64
C HIS A 131 -5.91 7.87 -6.08
N TYR A 132 -5.37 6.79 -6.63
CA TYR A 132 -6.20 5.68 -7.11
C TYR A 132 -6.88 4.93 -5.97
N GLY A 133 -6.20 4.73 -4.84
CA GLY A 133 -6.80 4.11 -3.65
C GLY A 133 -8.00 4.93 -3.12
N SER A 134 -7.86 6.25 -3.04
CA SER A 134 -8.98 7.12 -2.60
C SER A 134 -10.15 7.07 -3.57
N TRP A 135 -9.88 7.21 -4.88
CA TRP A 135 -10.93 7.15 -5.90
C TRP A 135 -11.62 5.79 -5.93
N LEU A 136 -10.89 4.70 -5.72
CA LEU A 136 -11.46 3.37 -5.64
C LEU A 136 -12.44 3.26 -4.46
N LEU A 137 -12.04 3.67 -3.26
CA LEU A 137 -12.90 3.55 -2.07
C LEU A 137 -14.10 4.51 -2.12
N LEU A 138 -13.86 5.79 -2.42
CA LEU A 138 -14.92 6.79 -2.52
C LEU A 138 -15.85 6.50 -3.69
N GLY A 139 -15.31 6.06 -4.84
CA GLY A 139 -16.09 5.65 -5.99
C GLY A 139 -16.94 4.42 -5.70
N THR A 140 -16.42 3.43 -4.98
CA THR A 140 -17.20 2.27 -4.53
C THR A 140 -18.35 2.71 -3.62
N ILE A 141 -18.08 3.53 -2.61
CA ILE A 141 -19.12 4.04 -1.70
C ILE A 141 -20.17 4.84 -2.48
N GLY A 142 -19.74 5.76 -3.36
CA GLY A 142 -20.61 6.56 -4.21
C GLY A 142 -21.48 5.71 -5.12
N ALA A 143 -20.90 4.69 -5.77
CA ALA A 143 -21.63 3.76 -6.62
C ALA A 143 -22.69 2.98 -5.84
N LEU A 144 -22.38 2.52 -4.62
CA LEU A 144 -23.33 1.83 -3.76
C LEU A 144 -24.46 2.76 -3.27
N VAL A 145 -24.15 4.01 -2.95
CA VAL A 145 -25.16 5.02 -2.59
C VAL A 145 -26.10 5.30 -3.77
N VAL A 146 -25.55 5.52 -4.96
CA VAL A 146 -26.35 5.72 -6.18
C VAL A 146 -27.22 4.49 -6.46
N PHE A 147 -26.64 3.30 -6.38
CA PHE A 147 -27.38 2.04 -6.55
C PHE A 147 -28.51 1.92 -5.53
N PHE A 148 -28.26 2.23 -4.26
CA PHE A 148 -29.27 2.21 -3.21
C PHE A 148 -30.40 3.22 -3.44
N VAL A 149 -30.08 4.44 -3.87
CA VAL A 149 -31.11 5.46 -4.17
C VAL A 149 -31.97 5.05 -5.36
N LEU A 150 -31.37 4.46 -6.41
CA LEU A 150 -32.09 4.07 -7.62
C LEU A 150 -32.92 2.78 -7.45
N ARG A 151 -32.39 1.80 -6.71
CA ARG A 151 -32.99 0.46 -6.61
C ARG A 151 -33.71 0.21 -5.28
N GLY A 152 -33.27 0.85 -4.20
CA GLY A 152 -33.72 0.56 -2.85
C GLY A 152 -33.18 -0.78 -2.31
N ARG A 153 -33.84 -1.28 -1.25
CA ARG A 153 -33.53 -2.59 -0.66
C ARG A 153 -34.11 -3.73 -1.51
N ILE A 154 -33.36 -4.80 -1.68
CA ILE A 154 -33.85 -6.06 -2.23
C ILE A 154 -34.72 -6.72 -1.16
N LYS A 155 -36.04 -6.76 -1.40
CA LYS A 155 -37.03 -7.34 -0.49
C LYS A 155 -37.27 -8.82 -0.77
N ILE A 156 -37.83 -9.50 0.23
CA ILE A 156 -38.36 -10.85 0.06
C ILE A 156 -39.68 -10.75 -0.71
N ASP A 157 -39.90 -11.66 -1.65
CA ASP A 157 -41.16 -11.79 -2.38
C ASP A 157 -42.19 -12.49 -1.49
N GLY A 158 -43.11 -11.70 -0.92
CA GLY A 158 -44.17 -12.18 -0.03
C GLY A 158 -43.92 -11.85 1.46
N GLU A 159 -44.75 -12.42 2.33
CA GLU A 159 -44.63 -12.24 3.77
C GLU A 159 -43.63 -13.24 4.37
N LYS A 160 -42.94 -12.80 5.43
CA LYS A 160 -42.08 -13.68 6.23
C LYS A 160 -42.93 -14.76 6.88
N THR A 161 -42.47 -16.01 6.84
CA THR A 161 -43.23 -17.12 7.42
C THR A 161 -43.19 -17.12 8.94
N GLY A 162 -42.21 -16.42 9.54
CA GLY A 162 -41.97 -16.43 10.98
C GLY A 162 -41.31 -17.71 11.48
N ARG A 163 -41.09 -18.68 10.60
CA ARG A 163 -40.32 -19.90 10.88
C ARG A 163 -38.89 -19.69 10.42
N THR A 164 -37.94 -20.02 11.28
CA THR A 164 -36.52 -19.82 11.02
C THR A 164 -35.77 -21.13 10.88
N VAL A 165 -34.74 -21.12 10.04
CA VAL A 165 -33.80 -22.22 9.86
C VAL A 165 -32.38 -21.79 10.16
N THR A 166 -31.63 -22.64 10.84
CA THR A 166 -30.23 -22.37 11.18
C THR A 166 -29.37 -22.43 9.93
N ARG A 167 -28.83 -21.27 9.54
CA ARG A 167 -27.94 -21.13 8.40
C ARG A 167 -26.46 -21.22 8.78
N PHE A 168 -26.08 -20.56 9.88
CA PHE A 168 -24.70 -20.50 10.36
C PHE A 168 -24.59 -20.81 11.86
N LYS A 169 -23.76 -21.81 12.18
CA LYS A 169 -23.48 -22.22 13.55
C LYS A 169 -22.70 -21.14 14.31
N ARG A 170 -22.76 -21.18 15.65
CA ARG A 170 -22.04 -20.23 16.53
C ARG A 170 -20.54 -20.09 16.21
N VAL A 171 -19.85 -21.20 15.95
CA VAL A 171 -18.43 -21.21 15.59
C VAL A 171 -18.16 -20.55 14.23
N GLU A 172 -19.04 -20.76 13.25
CA GLU A 172 -18.94 -20.11 11.93
C GLU A 172 -19.11 -18.59 12.07
N ARG A 173 -20.08 -18.14 12.88
CA ARG A 173 -20.30 -16.72 13.15
C ARG A 173 -19.15 -16.09 13.92
N PHE A 174 -18.60 -16.77 14.93
CA PHE A 174 -17.42 -16.31 15.64
C PHE A 174 -16.24 -16.10 14.70
N GLY A 175 -15.95 -17.08 13.83
CA GLY A 175 -14.90 -16.95 12.82
C GLY A 175 -15.13 -15.76 11.87
N HIS A 176 -16.38 -15.56 11.45
CA HIS A 176 -16.75 -14.42 10.61
C HIS A 176 -16.53 -13.08 11.32
N TRP A 177 -17.01 -12.91 12.55
CA TRP A 177 -16.87 -11.66 13.29
C TRP A 177 -15.44 -11.38 13.75
N LEU A 178 -14.66 -12.43 14.04
CA LEU A 178 -13.22 -12.30 14.26
C LEU A 178 -12.53 -11.75 12.99
N LEU A 179 -12.82 -12.32 11.83
CA LEU A 179 -12.25 -11.89 10.55
C LEU A 179 -12.73 -10.48 10.16
N ALA A 180 -14.02 -10.20 10.24
CA ALA A 180 -14.60 -8.91 9.85
C ALA A 180 -14.18 -7.77 10.80
N GLY A 181 -14.26 -8.00 12.11
CA GLY A 181 -13.88 -7.01 13.11
C GLY A 181 -12.39 -6.65 13.03
N SER A 182 -11.52 -7.66 12.90
CA SER A 182 -10.09 -7.42 12.68
C SER A 182 -9.81 -6.70 11.37
N PHE A 183 -10.46 -7.08 10.27
CA PHE A 183 -10.30 -6.41 8.98
C PHE A 183 -10.68 -4.92 9.02
N ILE A 184 -11.79 -4.56 9.69
CA ILE A 184 -12.21 -3.15 9.82
C ILE A 184 -11.14 -2.33 10.56
N ILE A 185 -10.64 -2.86 11.68
CA ILE A 185 -9.58 -2.20 12.46
C ILE A 185 -8.30 -2.06 11.63
N LEU A 186 -7.89 -3.11 10.92
CA LEU A 186 -6.72 -3.11 10.04
C LEU A 186 -6.86 -2.12 8.89
N GLY A 187 -8.04 -2.07 8.25
CA GLY A 187 -8.35 -1.14 7.17
C GLY A 187 -8.28 0.32 7.64
N ILE A 188 -8.88 0.63 8.79
CA ILE A 188 -8.84 1.99 9.37
C ILE A 188 -7.40 2.37 9.71
N THR A 189 -6.68 1.52 10.45
CA THR A 189 -5.29 1.80 10.85
C THR A 189 -4.34 1.90 9.66
N GLY A 190 -4.56 1.12 8.60
CA GLY A 190 -3.84 1.22 7.33
C GLY A 190 -4.09 2.54 6.59
N ILE A 191 -5.34 2.99 6.52
CA ILE A 191 -5.70 4.30 5.96
C ILE A 191 -5.06 5.42 6.80
N LEU A 192 -5.15 5.35 8.13
CA LEU A 192 -4.52 6.33 9.02
C LEU A 192 -3.01 6.40 8.78
N SER A 193 -2.33 5.26 8.67
CA SER A 193 -0.89 5.21 8.35
C SER A 193 -0.54 5.89 7.01
N LEU A 194 -1.41 5.80 6.01
CA LEU A 194 -1.19 6.41 4.70
C LEU A 194 -1.54 7.91 4.66
N PHE A 195 -2.63 8.32 5.31
CA PHE A 195 -3.21 9.67 5.17
C PHE A 195 -3.04 10.57 6.39
N GLY A 196 -2.72 10.05 7.58
CA GLY A 196 -2.75 10.81 8.82
C GLY A 196 -1.91 12.08 8.78
N ARG A 197 -0.67 12.00 8.28
CA ARG A 197 0.18 13.19 8.15
C ARG A 197 -0.37 14.24 7.17
N LEU A 198 -1.08 13.82 6.13
CA LEU A 198 -1.64 14.74 5.12
C LEU A 198 -2.96 15.35 5.58
N VAL A 199 -3.85 14.53 6.14
CA VAL A 199 -5.24 14.89 6.38
C VAL A 199 -5.50 15.25 7.83
N ILE A 200 -4.78 14.68 8.79
CA ILE A 200 -5.07 14.84 10.22
C ILE A 200 -4.14 15.87 10.85
N ALA A 201 -2.83 15.76 10.60
CA ALA A 201 -1.83 16.64 11.18
C ALA A 201 -2.06 18.16 10.95
N PRO A 202 -2.58 18.62 9.80
CA PRO A 202 -2.89 20.03 9.61
C PRO A 202 -3.99 20.59 10.54
N TYR A 203 -4.93 19.74 10.99
CA TYR A 203 -6.07 20.19 11.81
C TYR A 203 -5.86 19.90 13.30
N LEU A 204 -5.26 18.76 13.65
CA LEU A 204 -5.05 18.34 15.04
C LEU A 204 -3.64 18.61 15.56
N GLY A 205 -2.72 19.06 14.69
CA GLY A 205 -1.31 19.26 15.03
C GLY A 205 -0.49 17.98 14.98
N LYS A 206 0.85 18.14 15.00
CA LYS A 206 1.80 17.03 14.80
C LYS A 206 1.81 16.04 15.97
N VAL A 207 1.67 16.52 17.21
CA VAL A 207 1.76 15.68 18.41
C VAL A 207 0.56 14.74 18.54
N PRO A 208 -0.70 15.21 18.49
CA PRO A 208 -1.86 14.30 18.53
C PRO A 208 -1.88 13.32 17.35
N ASN A 209 -1.48 13.77 16.16
CA ASN A 209 -1.35 12.88 15.01
C ASN A 209 -0.27 11.80 15.22
N ALA A 210 0.87 12.12 15.84
CA ALA A 210 1.90 11.13 16.14
C ALA A 210 1.37 10.04 17.07
N VAL A 211 0.71 10.43 18.18
CA VAL A 211 0.09 9.48 19.13
C VAL A 211 -0.93 8.58 18.42
N LEU A 212 -1.78 9.17 17.58
CA LEU A 212 -2.77 8.41 16.81
C LEU A 212 -2.10 7.38 15.87
N LEU A 213 -1.03 7.77 15.18
CA LEU A 213 -0.33 6.88 14.25
C LEU A 213 0.46 5.78 14.96
N ASP A 214 1.05 6.07 16.12
CA ASP A 214 1.73 5.07 16.94
C ASP A 214 0.74 4.04 17.48
N LEU A 215 -0.40 4.48 18.02
CA LEU A 215 -1.49 3.59 18.41
C LEU A 215 -2.01 2.77 17.22
N SER A 216 -2.19 3.42 16.06
CA SER A 216 -2.65 2.75 14.85
C SER A 216 -1.70 1.65 14.41
N LYS A 217 -0.38 1.91 14.40
CA LYS A 217 0.63 0.91 14.04
C LYS A 217 0.66 -0.24 15.03
N TRP A 218 0.62 0.05 16.34
CA TRP A 218 0.57 -0.98 17.38
C TRP A 218 -0.66 -1.88 17.21
N LEU A 219 -1.84 -1.27 17.06
CA LEU A 219 -3.09 -1.99 16.87
C LEU A 219 -3.08 -2.80 15.58
N HIS A 220 -2.57 -2.24 14.49
CA HIS A 220 -2.45 -2.93 13.21
C HIS A 220 -1.61 -4.21 13.33
N ASN A 221 -0.46 -4.12 14.00
CA ASN A 221 0.45 -5.25 14.17
C ASN A 221 -0.13 -6.35 15.07
N VAL A 222 -0.84 -5.98 16.15
CA VAL A 222 -1.42 -6.94 17.09
C VAL A 222 -2.68 -7.60 16.52
N VAL A 223 -3.58 -6.82 15.90
CA VAL A 223 -4.86 -7.31 15.38
C VAL A 223 -4.67 -8.17 14.12
N ALA A 224 -3.58 -7.99 13.37
CA ALA A 224 -3.25 -8.78 12.20
C ALA A 224 -3.26 -10.30 12.48
N TRP A 225 -2.79 -10.73 13.65
CA TRP A 225 -2.80 -12.15 14.04
C TRP A 225 -4.22 -12.70 14.19
N GLY A 226 -5.14 -11.89 14.74
CA GLY A 226 -6.56 -12.24 14.82
C GLY A 226 -7.19 -12.39 13.44
N PHE A 227 -6.84 -11.50 12.49
CA PHE A 227 -7.27 -11.61 11.10
C PHE A 227 -6.76 -12.90 10.44
N ILE A 228 -5.48 -13.24 10.61
CA ILE A 228 -4.88 -14.47 10.06
C ILE A 228 -5.59 -15.72 10.61
N VAL A 229 -5.81 -15.77 11.92
CA VAL A 229 -6.53 -16.89 12.56
C VAL A 229 -7.97 -16.97 12.03
N GLY A 230 -8.68 -15.84 11.98
CA GLY A 230 -10.05 -15.78 11.43
C GLY A 230 -10.11 -16.24 9.98
N LEU A 231 -9.10 -15.90 9.17
CA LEU A 231 -9.02 -16.28 7.76
C LEU A 231 -8.86 -17.80 7.60
N VAL A 232 -7.96 -18.41 8.38
CA VAL A 232 -7.76 -19.86 8.40
C VAL A 232 -9.03 -20.57 8.86
N MET A 233 -9.68 -20.09 9.93
CA MET A 233 -10.94 -20.65 10.42
C MET A 233 -12.03 -20.67 9.36
N ILE A 234 -12.27 -19.52 8.71
CA ILE A 234 -13.28 -19.39 7.65
C ILE A 234 -12.94 -20.29 6.45
N PHE A 235 -11.66 -20.34 6.05
CA PHE A 235 -11.23 -21.22 4.97
C PHE A 235 -11.55 -22.68 5.28
N VAL A 236 -11.13 -23.19 6.45
CA VAL A 236 -11.36 -24.59 6.85
C VAL A 236 -12.85 -24.92 6.92
N MET A 237 -13.67 -24.02 7.47
CA MET A 237 -15.11 -24.28 7.63
C MET A 237 -15.90 -24.17 6.32
N TRP A 238 -15.52 -23.27 5.42
CA TRP A 238 -16.37 -22.88 4.29
C TRP A 238 -15.82 -23.23 2.90
N ALA A 239 -14.54 -23.59 2.75
CA ALA A 239 -13.94 -23.84 1.44
C ALA A 239 -14.71 -24.89 0.61
N VAL A 240 -15.09 -26.01 1.23
CA VAL A 240 -15.83 -27.09 0.56
C VAL A 240 -17.17 -26.61 -0.01
N HIS A 241 -17.88 -25.75 0.72
CA HIS A 241 -19.15 -25.20 0.28
C HIS A 241 -19.02 -24.07 -0.76
N ASN A 242 -17.81 -23.53 -0.95
CA ASN A 242 -17.52 -22.44 -1.87
C ASN A 242 -16.82 -22.88 -3.17
N ILE A 243 -16.73 -24.19 -3.42
CA ILE A 243 -16.22 -24.70 -4.70
C ILE A 243 -17.19 -24.28 -5.83
N PRO A 244 -16.68 -23.63 -6.90
CA PRO A 244 -17.51 -23.26 -8.05
C PRO A 244 -18.14 -24.48 -8.71
N ASN A 245 -19.41 -24.35 -9.12
CA ASN A 245 -20.19 -25.41 -9.73
C ASN A 245 -21.01 -24.88 -10.91
N ARG A 246 -21.66 -25.77 -11.67
CA ARG A 246 -22.43 -25.37 -12.86
C ARG A 246 -23.62 -24.45 -12.55
N THR A 247 -24.21 -24.54 -11.36
CA THR A 247 -25.31 -23.65 -10.93
C THR A 247 -24.84 -22.20 -10.72
N ASP A 248 -23.55 -22.00 -10.47
CA ASP A 248 -23.00 -20.64 -10.36
C ASP A 248 -22.99 -19.92 -11.71
N LEU A 249 -22.76 -20.66 -12.81
CA LEU A 249 -22.80 -20.07 -14.15
C LEU A 249 -24.21 -19.60 -14.53
N THR A 250 -25.25 -20.35 -14.15
CA THR A 250 -26.63 -19.92 -14.33
C THR A 250 -26.96 -18.69 -13.50
N TRP A 251 -26.46 -18.63 -12.25
CA TRP A 251 -26.62 -17.46 -11.38
C TRP A 251 -25.93 -16.22 -11.99
N LEU A 252 -24.72 -16.37 -12.51
CA LEU A 252 -23.96 -15.28 -13.14
C LEU A 252 -24.64 -14.77 -14.42
N ARG A 253 -25.17 -15.67 -15.26
CA ARG A 253 -25.93 -15.30 -16.47
C ARG A 253 -27.19 -14.48 -16.15
N GLN A 254 -27.79 -14.71 -14.98
CA GLN A 254 -28.96 -13.96 -14.50
C GLN A 254 -28.58 -12.76 -13.62
N PHE A 255 -27.29 -12.38 -13.55
CA PHE A 255 -26.79 -11.31 -12.70
C PHE A 255 -27.28 -11.42 -11.24
N GLY A 256 -27.41 -12.67 -10.75
CA GLY A 256 -27.87 -12.97 -9.41
C GLY A 256 -29.31 -12.59 -9.10
N GLY A 257 -30.14 -12.37 -10.13
CA GLY A 257 -31.53 -11.91 -9.93
C GLY A 257 -31.63 -10.43 -9.55
N ILE A 258 -30.51 -9.70 -9.55
CA ILE A 258 -30.48 -8.26 -9.22
C ILE A 258 -31.17 -7.44 -10.32
N ILE A 259 -31.05 -7.90 -11.57
CA ILE A 259 -31.67 -7.32 -12.76
C ILE A 259 -32.83 -8.22 -13.19
N GLY A 260 -34.06 -7.78 -12.96
CA GLY A 260 -35.30 -8.54 -13.25
C GLY A 260 -35.98 -9.09 -11.99
N SER A 261 -36.84 -10.10 -12.17
CA SER A 261 -37.62 -10.79 -11.12
C SER A 261 -37.28 -12.28 -10.98
N ALA A 262 -36.18 -12.72 -11.61
CA ALA A 262 -35.76 -14.12 -11.54
C ALA A 262 -34.97 -14.38 -10.26
N HIS A 263 -35.30 -15.46 -9.55
CA HIS A 263 -34.53 -15.93 -8.39
C HIS A 263 -33.71 -17.16 -8.78
N PRO A 264 -32.44 -16.99 -9.20
CA PRO A 264 -31.61 -18.13 -9.56
C PRO A 264 -31.45 -19.09 -8.38
N PRO A 265 -31.71 -20.40 -8.57
CA PRO A 265 -31.59 -21.37 -7.50
C PRO A 265 -30.13 -21.45 -7.03
N ALA A 266 -29.92 -21.46 -5.71
CA ALA A 266 -28.59 -21.48 -5.11
C ALA A 266 -28.49 -22.48 -3.96
N LYS A 267 -27.28 -23.02 -3.77
CA LYS A 267 -26.91 -23.86 -2.62
C LYS A 267 -26.63 -23.00 -1.38
N LYS A 268 -25.89 -23.53 -0.40
CA LYS A 268 -25.54 -22.80 0.85
C LYS A 268 -24.94 -21.42 0.57
N PHE A 269 -24.13 -21.29 -0.48
CA PHE A 269 -23.62 -20.03 -1.00
C PHE A 269 -23.98 -19.85 -2.47
N ASN A 270 -24.34 -18.63 -2.85
CA ASN A 270 -24.55 -18.25 -4.26
C ASN A 270 -23.22 -17.85 -4.93
N ALA A 271 -23.22 -17.68 -6.25
CA ALA A 271 -21.99 -17.40 -7.00
C ALA A 271 -21.29 -16.11 -6.55
N GLY A 272 -22.06 -15.04 -6.26
CA GLY A 272 -21.50 -13.79 -5.73
C GLY A 272 -20.80 -13.97 -4.38
N GLN A 273 -21.43 -14.71 -3.46
CA GLN A 273 -20.84 -15.05 -2.16
C GLN A 273 -19.56 -15.88 -2.32
N LYS A 274 -19.52 -16.81 -3.27
CA LYS A 274 -18.31 -17.60 -3.57
C LYS A 274 -17.18 -16.74 -4.12
N LEU A 275 -17.48 -15.78 -5.00
CA LEU A 275 -16.48 -14.83 -5.50
C LEU A 275 -15.90 -13.98 -4.37
N ILE A 276 -16.74 -13.52 -3.44
CA ILE A 276 -16.28 -12.77 -2.26
C ILE A 276 -15.42 -13.68 -1.38
N PHE A 277 -15.86 -14.91 -1.10
CA PHE A 277 -15.08 -15.88 -0.32
C PHE A 277 -13.67 -16.08 -0.89
N TRP A 278 -13.56 -16.39 -2.19
CA TRP A 278 -12.24 -16.61 -2.81
C TRP A 278 -11.43 -15.32 -2.90
N SER A 279 -12.06 -14.17 -3.11
CA SER A 279 -11.36 -12.88 -3.06
C SER A 279 -10.76 -12.64 -1.67
N VAL A 280 -11.52 -12.85 -0.60
CA VAL A 280 -11.04 -12.71 0.78
C VAL A 280 -9.93 -13.71 1.09
N VAL A 281 -10.06 -14.97 0.65
CA VAL A 281 -9.03 -16.00 0.84
C VAL A 281 -7.73 -15.61 0.13
N VAL A 282 -7.79 -15.26 -1.16
CA VAL A 282 -6.61 -14.96 -1.97
C VAL A 282 -5.97 -13.64 -1.54
N PHE A 283 -6.72 -12.54 -1.52
CA PHE A 283 -6.19 -11.24 -1.13
C PHE A 283 -5.82 -11.23 0.35
N GLY A 284 -6.64 -11.79 1.23
CA GLY A 284 -6.35 -11.87 2.67
C GLY A 284 -5.08 -12.66 2.96
N THR A 285 -4.86 -13.78 2.27
CA THR A 285 -3.61 -14.55 2.40
C THR A 285 -2.42 -13.75 1.91
N SER A 286 -2.53 -13.10 0.74
CA SER A 286 -1.44 -12.32 0.18
C SER A 286 -1.07 -11.09 1.02
N ILE A 287 -2.07 -10.39 1.55
CA ILE A 287 -1.91 -9.28 2.50
C ILE A 287 -1.28 -9.80 3.81
N SER A 288 -1.70 -10.96 4.30
CA SER A 288 -1.11 -11.56 5.51
C SER A 288 0.35 -11.92 5.31
N LEU A 289 0.70 -12.58 4.21
CA LEU A 289 2.10 -12.94 3.89
C LEU A 289 2.99 -11.71 3.76
N SER A 290 2.54 -10.70 3.00
CA SER A 290 3.27 -9.44 2.86
C SER A 290 3.34 -8.65 4.18
N GLY A 291 2.30 -8.69 5.01
CA GLY A 291 2.30 -8.06 6.33
C GLY A 291 3.28 -8.71 7.30
N VAL A 292 3.33 -10.05 7.33
CA VAL A 292 4.30 -10.80 8.13
C VAL A 292 5.73 -10.55 7.64
N SER A 293 5.95 -10.47 6.32
CA SER A 293 7.24 -10.08 5.74
C SER A 293 7.67 -8.67 6.19
N LEU A 294 6.73 -7.72 6.27
CA LEU A 294 7.01 -6.37 6.79
C LEU A 294 7.32 -6.34 8.30
N LEU A 295 6.84 -7.32 9.08
CA LEU A 295 7.19 -7.46 10.49
C LEU A 295 8.58 -8.07 10.69
N PHE A 296 9.03 -8.94 9.77
CA PHE A 296 10.30 -9.66 9.83
C PHE A 296 11.10 -9.51 8.52
N PRO A 297 11.53 -8.28 8.18
CA PRO A 297 12.07 -7.97 6.85
C PRO A 297 13.43 -8.60 6.55
N TYR A 298 14.16 -9.07 7.56
CA TYR A 298 15.47 -9.69 7.38
C TYR A 298 15.39 -11.23 7.30
N GLU A 299 14.29 -11.79 7.80
CA GLU A 299 14.07 -13.23 7.95
C GLU A 299 13.12 -13.77 6.87
N LEU A 300 12.18 -12.95 6.41
CA LEU A 300 11.12 -13.34 5.48
C LEU A 300 11.10 -12.49 4.20
N PRO A 301 12.16 -12.50 3.37
CA PRO A 301 12.15 -11.86 2.05
C PRO A 301 11.19 -12.62 1.11
N LEU A 302 10.32 -11.87 0.41
CA LEU A 302 9.29 -12.43 -0.46
C LEU A 302 9.62 -12.27 -1.95
N PHE A 303 10.13 -11.11 -2.34
CA PHE A 303 10.22 -10.74 -3.76
C PHE A 303 11.43 -11.37 -4.43
N ALA A 304 12.61 -11.34 -3.82
CA ALA A 304 13.82 -11.96 -4.36
C ALA A 304 13.60 -13.45 -4.66
N LYS A 305 12.96 -14.18 -3.74
CA LYS A 305 12.60 -15.60 -3.92
C LYS A 305 11.58 -15.79 -5.05
N THR A 306 10.55 -14.95 -5.08
CA THR A 306 9.51 -15.01 -6.13
C THR A 306 10.10 -14.69 -7.50
N PHE A 307 10.94 -13.66 -7.61
CA PHE A 307 11.63 -13.25 -8.82
C PHE A 307 12.59 -14.32 -9.32
N GLY A 308 13.32 -14.97 -8.41
CA GLY A 308 14.16 -16.12 -8.75
C GLY A 308 13.37 -17.28 -9.35
N PHE A 309 12.20 -17.60 -8.77
CA PHE A 309 11.30 -18.61 -9.32
C PHE A 309 10.74 -18.21 -10.70
N LEU A 310 10.31 -16.97 -10.88
CA LEU A 310 9.78 -16.47 -12.15
C LEU A 310 10.83 -16.47 -13.26
N ASN A 311 12.07 -16.08 -12.94
CA ASN A 311 13.19 -16.13 -13.87
C ASN A 311 13.53 -17.59 -14.22
N ALA A 312 13.61 -18.48 -13.23
CA ALA A 312 13.96 -19.90 -13.46
C ALA A 312 12.92 -20.65 -14.29
N THR A 313 11.65 -20.26 -14.21
CA THR A 313 10.55 -20.87 -15.00
C THR A 313 10.37 -20.22 -16.37
N GLY A 314 11.12 -19.15 -16.70
CA GLY A 314 10.93 -18.36 -17.91
C GLY A 314 9.63 -17.55 -17.94
N LEU A 315 8.88 -17.52 -16.83
CA LEU A 315 7.59 -16.83 -16.76
C LEU A 315 7.75 -15.31 -16.79
N SER A 316 8.84 -14.79 -16.23
CA SER A 316 9.14 -13.35 -16.27
C SER A 316 9.35 -12.85 -17.70
N GLU A 317 10.01 -13.63 -18.55
CA GLU A 317 10.18 -13.31 -19.98
C GLU A 317 8.86 -13.44 -20.76
N LEU A 318 8.09 -14.50 -20.49
CA LEU A 318 6.77 -14.72 -21.12
C LEU A 318 5.80 -13.57 -20.83
N LEU A 319 5.85 -13.01 -19.62
CA LEU A 319 5.03 -11.87 -19.21
C LEU A 319 5.59 -10.52 -19.68
N GLY A 320 6.71 -10.51 -20.43
CA GLY A 320 7.35 -9.28 -20.91
C GLY A 320 8.04 -8.46 -19.82
N LEU A 321 8.31 -9.06 -18.66
CA LEU A 321 8.94 -8.39 -17.51
C LEU A 321 10.47 -8.46 -17.56
N GLY A 322 11.03 -9.30 -18.44
CA GLY A 322 12.47 -9.52 -18.55
C GLY A 322 13.05 -10.19 -17.29
N GLN A 323 14.37 -10.13 -17.12
CA GLN A 323 15.02 -10.67 -15.92
C GLN A 323 14.76 -9.78 -14.71
N LEU A 324 14.09 -10.35 -13.71
CA LEU A 324 13.77 -9.66 -12.47
C LEU A 324 14.96 -9.68 -11.49
N PRO A 325 15.16 -8.63 -10.66
CA PRO A 325 16.31 -8.54 -9.75
C PRO A 325 16.18 -9.53 -8.59
N VAL A 326 17.11 -10.49 -8.48
CA VAL A 326 17.09 -11.50 -7.39
C VAL A 326 17.99 -11.15 -6.20
N ALA A 327 18.88 -10.17 -6.36
CA ALA A 327 19.70 -9.62 -5.28
C ALA A 327 19.09 -8.28 -4.85
N LEU A 328 18.11 -8.34 -3.95
CA LEU A 328 17.44 -7.17 -3.39
C LEU A 328 18.02 -6.84 -2.02
N ALA A 329 18.25 -5.56 -1.75
CA ALA A 329 18.57 -5.12 -0.41
C ALA A 329 17.31 -5.21 0.50
N PRO A 330 17.46 -5.39 1.83
CA PRO A 330 16.33 -5.51 2.74
C PRO A 330 15.31 -4.37 2.64
N GLN A 331 15.79 -3.13 2.45
CA GLN A 331 14.90 -1.99 2.25
C GLN A 331 14.09 -2.06 0.95
N GLU A 332 14.64 -2.64 -0.12
CA GLU A 332 13.94 -2.78 -1.42
C GLU A 332 12.86 -3.85 -1.33
N GLU A 333 13.15 -4.95 -0.65
CA GLU A 333 12.16 -5.97 -0.26
C GLU A 333 10.99 -5.34 0.51
N MET A 334 11.30 -4.55 1.55
CA MET A 334 10.27 -3.85 2.33
C MET A 334 9.44 -2.88 1.47
N GLN A 335 10.07 -2.16 0.53
CA GLN A 335 9.37 -1.24 -0.35
C GLN A 335 8.40 -1.96 -1.29
N LEU A 336 8.83 -3.10 -1.87
CA LEU A 336 7.98 -3.94 -2.71
C LEU A 336 6.85 -4.58 -1.90
N ALA A 337 7.16 -5.13 -0.73
CA ALA A 337 6.17 -5.72 0.17
C ALA A 337 5.13 -4.70 0.62
N GLN A 338 5.54 -3.49 0.98
CA GLN A 338 4.62 -2.43 1.38
C GLN A 338 3.73 -1.98 0.22
N ALA A 339 4.29 -1.82 -0.98
CA ALA A 339 3.51 -1.44 -2.16
C ALA A 339 2.47 -2.51 -2.51
N TRP A 340 2.88 -3.78 -2.55
CA TRP A 340 2.00 -4.92 -2.81
C TRP A 340 0.90 -5.03 -1.76
N HIS A 341 1.27 -5.00 -0.48
CA HIS A 341 0.35 -5.05 0.64
C HIS A 341 -0.72 -3.95 0.54
N ALA A 342 -0.31 -2.71 0.27
CA ALA A 342 -1.24 -1.59 0.18
C ALA A 342 -2.18 -1.69 -1.03
N ILE A 343 -1.67 -2.08 -2.21
CA ILE A 343 -2.50 -2.25 -3.42
C ILE A 343 -3.60 -3.28 -3.15
N LEU A 344 -3.21 -4.46 -2.65
CA LEU A 344 -4.17 -5.53 -2.38
C LEU A 344 -5.15 -5.16 -1.26
N ALA A 345 -4.68 -4.46 -0.23
CA ALA A 345 -5.54 -3.97 0.85
C ALA A 345 -6.63 -3.03 0.30
N PHE A 346 -6.30 -2.07 -0.57
CA PHE A 346 -7.30 -1.19 -1.18
C PHE A 346 -8.34 -1.95 -2.01
N VAL A 347 -7.89 -2.93 -2.82
CA VAL A 347 -8.80 -3.79 -3.60
C VAL A 347 -9.72 -4.58 -2.68
N LEU A 348 -9.17 -5.23 -1.66
CA LEU A 348 -9.96 -6.01 -0.72
C LEU A 348 -10.93 -5.13 0.08
N MET A 349 -10.52 -3.92 0.49
CA MET A 349 -11.41 -2.97 1.16
C MET A 349 -12.60 -2.59 0.29
N ALA A 350 -12.41 -2.34 -1.01
CA ALA A 350 -13.51 -2.06 -1.93
C ALA A 350 -14.50 -3.23 -2.01
N ILE A 351 -13.99 -4.46 -2.13
CA ILE A 351 -14.80 -5.69 -2.14
C ILE A 351 -15.58 -5.85 -0.83
N ILE A 352 -14.92 -5.62 0.32
CA ILE A 352 -15.56 -5.75 1.64
C ILE A 352 -16.61 -4.67 1.87
N ILE A 353 -16.42 -3.44 1.38
CA ILE A 353 -17.45 -2.40 1.43
C ILE A 353 -18.71 -2.87 0.69
N ALA A 354 -18.56 -3.44 -0.52
CA ALA A 354 -19.68 -4.00 -1.27
C ALA A 354 -20.33 -5.20 -0.55
N HIS A 355 -19.52 -6.06 0.07
CA HIS A 355 -20.01 -7.19 0.86
C HIS A 355 -20.84 -6.72 2.08
N ILE A 356 -20.33 -5.75 2.84
CA ILE A 356 -21.04 -5.14 3.98
C ILE A 356 -22.36 -4.55 3.51
N TYR A 357 -22.37 -3.83 2.37
CA TYR A 357 -23.61 -3.27 1.81
C TYR A 357 -24.66 -4.35 1.57
N ILE A 358 -24.33 -5.41 0.82
CA ILE A 358 -25.30 -6.48 0.50
C ILE A 358 -25.74 -7.23 1.77
N GLY A 359 -24.81 -7.49 2.69
CA GLY A 359 -25.07 -8.24 3.92
C GLY A 359 -25.79 -7.46 5.03
N SER A 360 -25.98 -6.14 4.88
CA SER A 360 -26.63 -5.31 5.91
C SER A 360 -27.81 -4.51 5.39
N VAL A 361 -27.56 -3.54 4.51
CA VAL A 361 -28.57 -2.57 4.06
C VAL A 361 -29.21 -2.96 2.74
N GLY A 362 -28.44 -3.60 1.85
CA GLY A 362 -28.84 -3.87 0.46
C GLY A 362 -29.86 -4.99 0.31
N MET A 363 -29.88 -5.98 1.22
CA MET A 363 -30.78 -7.12 1.16
C MET A 363 -31.49 -7.33 2.50
N GLU A 364 -32.82 -7.44 2.44
CA GLU A 364 -33.64 -7.68 3.63
C GLU A 364 -33.36 -9.06 4.23
N GLY A 365 -33.24 -9.13 5.56
CA GLY A 365 -33.01 -10.39 6.29
C GLY A 365 -31.61 -10.99 6.15
N ALA A 366 -30.73 -10.42 5.31
CA ALA A 366 -29.39 -10.95 5.11
C ALA A 366 -28.51 -10.83 6.38
N TYR A 367 -28.69 -9.77 7.17
CA TYR A 367 -27.94 -9.57 8.41
C TYR A 367 -28.23 -10.67 9.45
N ASP A 368 -29.47 -11.17 9.51
CA ASP A 368 -29.91 -12.16 10.50
C ASP A 368 -29.09 -13.45 10.41
N ALA A 369 -28.67 -13.82 9.18
CA ALA A 369 -27.77 -14.94 8.93
C ALA A 369 -26.47 -14.87 9.74
N MET A 370 -25.88 -13.68 9.95
CA MET A 370 -24.64 -13.51 10.71
C MET A 370 -24.85 -12.96 12.13
N GLY A 371 -25.97 -12.27 12.38
CA GLY A 371 -26.35 -11.78 13.69
C GLY A 371 -26.79 -12.92 14.61
N SER A 372 -27.90 -13.58 14.25
CA SER A 372 -28.49 -14.67 15.05
C SER A 372 -28.04 -16.06 14.58
N GLY A 373 -27.67 -16.19 13.30
CA GLY A 373 -27.42 -17.47 12.63
C GLY A 373 -28.64 -18.10 12.00
N GLU A 374 -29.81 -17.49 12.20
CA GLU A 374 -31.11 -17.97 11.79
C GLU A 374 -31.64 -17.10 10.66
N VAL A 375 -32.26 -17.71 9.65
CA VAL A 375 -32.91 -17.00 8.54
C VAL A 375 -34.35 -17.47 8.39
N ASP A 376 -35.23 -16.57 7.97
CA ASP A 376 -36.62 -16.92 7.66
C ASP A 376 -36.70 -17.93 6.50
N GLU A 377 -37.63 -18.88 6.58
CA GLU A 377 -37.80 -19.89 5.54
C GLU A 377 -38.16 -19.28 4.17
N ALA A 378 -38.93 -18.19 4.11
CA ALA A 378 -39.23 -17.52 2.84
C ALA A 378 -37.95 -16.95 2.21
N TRP A 379 -37.09 -16.33 3.03
CA TRP A 379 -35.79 -15.82 2.58
C TRP A 379 -34.89 -16.96 2.07
N ALA A 380 -34.84 -18.07 2.81
CA ALA A 380 -34.06 -19.24 2.41
C ALA A 380 -34.57 -19.84 1.10
N LYS A 381 -35.89 -19.92 0.91
CA LYS A 381 -36.51 -20.42 -0.31
C LYS A 381 -36.20 -19.53 -1.51
N GLN A 382 -36.26 -18.21 -1.35
CA GLN A 382 -36.03 -17.25 -2.43
C GLN A 382 -34.55 -17.20 -2.84
N HIS A 383 -33.64 -17.12 -1.88
CA HIS A 383 -32.23 -16.87 -2.17
C HIS A 383 -31.36 -18.13 -2.21
N HIS A 384 -31.84 -19.24 -1.62
CA HIS A 384 -31.06 -20.46 -1.38
C HIS A 384 -31.94 -21.73 -1.46
N SER A 385 -32.84 -21.81 -2.45
CA SER A 385 -33.83 -22.89 -2.61
C SER A 385 -33.24 -24.30 -2.51
N ILE A 386 -32.16 -24.57 -3.25
CA ILE A 386 -31.50 -25.90 -3.27
C ILE A 386 -31.00 -26.27 -1.88
N TRP A 387 -30.46 -25.31 -1.14
CA TRP A 387 -29.98 -25.56 0.22
C TRP A 387 -31.12 -25.84 1.19
N LEU A 388 -32.23 -25.12 1.09
CA LEU A 388 -33.40 -25.35 1.93
C LEU A 388 -33.98 -26.76 1.70
N GLU A 389 -34.09 -27.18 0.43
CA GLU A 389 -34.54 -28.52 0.05
C GLU A 389 -33.61 -29.62 0.59
N GLU A 390 -32.28 -29.44 0.45
CA GLU A 390 -31.29 -30.38 1.01
C GLU A 390 -31.41 -30.51 2.54
N MET A 391 -31.61 -29.39 3.25
CA MET A 391 -31.77 -29.38 4.70
C MET A 391 -33.06 -30.07 5.16
N GLN A 392 -34.18 -29.79 4.49
CA GLN A 392 -35.47 -30.43 4.79
C GLN A 392 -35.44 -31.93 4.51
N GLY A 393 -34.78 -32.34 3.42
CA GLY A 393 -34.56 -33.75 3.10
C GLY A 393 -33.76 -34.50 4.17
N GLN A 394 -32.67 -33.88 4.66
CA GLN A 394 -31.86 -34.46 5.74
C GLN A 394 -32.63 -34.58 7.06
N GLN A 395 -33.44 -33.59 7.41
CA GLN A 395 -34.29 -33.65 8.61
C GLN A 395 -35.36 -34.74 8.51
N ALA A 396 -36.01 -34.87 7.35
CA ALA A 396 -36.99 -35.92 7.11
C ALA A 396 -36.38 -37.33 7.19
N GLN A 397 -35.15 -37.49 6.68
CA GLN A 397 -34.43 -38.77 6.75
C GLN A 397 -33.97 -39.10 8.18
N SER A 398 -33.41 -38.13 8.90
CA SER A 398 -33.02 -38.31 10.31
C SER A 398 -34.20 -38.61 11.23
N GLY A 399 -35.37 -38.01 10.95
CA GLY A 399 -36.62 -38.32 11.66
C GLY A 399 -37.11 -39.75 11.42
N LYS A 400 -36.96 -40.27 10.19
CA LYS A 400 -37.28 -41.66 9.85
C LYS A 400 -36.34 -42.65 10.53
N ASP A 401 -35.03 -42.41 10.52
CA ASP A 401 -34.05 -43.30 11.16
C ASP A 401 -34.22 -43.39 12.68
N LYS A 402 -34.68 -42.31 13.32
CA LYS A 402 -35.02 -42.31 14.76
C LYS A 402 -36.35 -43.02 15.07
N GLY A 403 -37.27 -43.10 14.10
CA GLY A 403 -38.56 -43.79 14.24
C GLY A 403 -38.48 -45.31 14.04
N THR A 404 -37.39 -45.83 13.47
CA THR A 404 -37.18 -47.26 13.20
C THR A 404 -36.49 -48.05 14.32
N VAL A 405 -36.12 -47.41 15.43
CA VAL A 405 -35.63 -48.12 16.62
C VAL A 405 -36.84 -48.49 17.50
N SER A 406 -37.51 -49.59 17.16
CA SER A 406 -38.44 -50.25 18.08
C SER A 406 -37.68 -50.67 19.35
N PRO A 407 -38.21 -50.47 20.57
CA PRO A 407 -37.71 -51.19 21.73
C PRO A 407 -37.88 -52.69 21.43
N ALA A 408 -36.81 -53.46 21.58
CA ALA A 408 -36.93 -54.91 21.63
C ALA A 408 -37.58 -55.26 22.98
N GLU A 409 -38.73 -55.92 22.93
CA GLU A 409 -39.33 -56.63 24.08
C GLU A 409 -38.54 -57.91 24.40
#